data_AF-A0A7W3W399-F1
#
_entry.id   AF-A0A7W3W399-F1
#
_cell.length_a   1.000
_cell.length_b   1.000
_cell.length_c   1.000
_cell.angle_alpha   90.00
_cell.angle_beta   90.00
_cell.angle_gamma   90.00
#
_symmetry.space_group_name_H-M   'P 1'
#
loop_
_entity.id
_entity.type
_entity.pdbx_description
1 polymer ?
#
loop_
_entity_poly.entity_id
_entity_poly.type
_entity_poly.pdbx_seq_one_letter_code
_entity_poly.pdbx_strand_id
1 'polypeptide(L)'
;MTEPRRPITVLSQRRRVIRGDASLIVGLPWTTGLQYLALVAAAAVDVVAFDQVLEEAINEEPWKLWILVGGFTVVCLALSHFAGKQWKEASVQRHAPNARSLAAACGGVWLTLGLAAFLFRWFYVSSDQTGTTVEVEGQSQSQLQAASGQASHLSAILFLALYLGTGVLSGAMAYKLHNPAAQQWARAVAKRAKAAARLADLEAGLVVAQRLSAQVREIRQRADQDMRLHFALLDSLEAKLVADARIRLLGSGADPGERRPPAPEAGENNPEPKDGR
;
A
#
# COMPACT_ATOMS: atom_id res chain seq x y z
N MET A 1 -24.80 3.76 -44.01
CA MET A 1 -25.68 3.94 -42.83
C MET A 1 -24.81 4.01 -41.59
N THR A 2 -24.53 5.22 -41.14
CA THR A 2 -23.69 5.51 -39.95
C THR A 2 -24.60 5.80 -38.77
N GLU A 3 -24.54 4.95 -37.73
CA GLU A 3 -25.28 5.19 -36.49
C GLU A 3 -24.82 6.49 -35.81
N PRO A 4 -25.75 7.36 -35.38
CA PRO A 4 -25.40 8.54 -34.61
C PRO A 4 -24.91 8.14 -33.21
N ARG A 5 -23.61 8.35 -32.95
CA ARG A 5 -23.01 8.21 -31.61
C ARG A 5 -23.77 9.10 -30.63
N ARG A 6 -24.47 8.48 -29.67
CA ARG A 6 -25.09 9.20 -28.56
C ARG A 6 -24.01 9.97 -27.79
N PRO A 7 -24.19 11.26 -27.53
CA PRO A 7 -23.26 12.02 -26.71
C PRO A 7 -23.22 11.39 -25.32
N ILE A 8 -22.03 11.00 -24.89
CA ILE A 8 -21.79 10.58 -23.51
C ILE A 8 -22.04 11.81 -22.65
N THR A 9 -23.23 11.91 -22.08
CA THR A 9 -23.54 12.86 -21.02
C THR A 9 -22.74 12.46 -19.81
N VAL A 10 -21.52 13.00 -19.74
CA VAL A 10 -20.69 12.96 -18.54
C VAL A 10 -21.46 13.78 -17.51
N LEU A 11 -22.28 13.09 -16.70
CA LEU A 11 -22.86 13.66 -15.50
C LEU A 11 -21.69 14.00 -14.60
N SER A 12 -21.20 15.23 -14.72
CA SER A 12 -20.20 15.81 -13.83
C SER A 12 -20.87 15.96 -12.48
N GLN A 13 -20.91 14.87 -11.72
CA GLN A 13 -21.33 14.85 -10.34
C GLN A 13 -20.37 15.80 -9.63
N ARG A 14 -20.82 17.04 -9.38
CA ARG A 14 -20.06 18.07 -8.67
C ARG A 14 -19.83 17.58 -7.25
N ARG A 15 -18.81 16.74 -7.07
CA ARG A 15 -18.32 16.31 -5.77
C ARG A 15 -17.81 17.59 -5.12
N ARG A 16 -18.55 18.13 -4.14
CA ARG A 16 -18.06 19.23 -3.31
C ARG A 16 -16.72 18.79 -2.73
N VAL A 17 -15.63 19.41 -3.20
CA VAL A 17 -14.31 19.21 -2.66
C VAL A 17 -14.28 19.96 -1.33
N ILE A 18 -14.57 19.25 -0.24
CA ILE A 18 -14.39 19.79 1.11
C ILE A 18 -12.88 19.98 1.30
N ARG A 19 -12.41 21.22 1.19
CA ARG A 19 -11.04 21.61 1.57
C ARG A 19 -10.98 21.69 3.10
N GLY A 20 -11.01 20.53 3.75
CA GLY A 20 -10.63 20.42 5.15
C GLY A 20 -9.11 20.47 5.22
N ASP A 21 -8.57 21.33 6.08
CA ASP A 21 -7.15 21.41 6.33
C ASP A 21 -6.68 20.06 6.90
N ALA A 22 -5.87 19.32 6.13
CA ALA A 22 -5.46 17.97 6.48
C ALA A 22 -4.63 17.94 7.78
N SER A 23 -4.00 19.06 8.11
CA SER A 23 -3.29 19.28 9.37
C SER A 23 -4.21 19.10 10.59
N LEU A 24 -5.50 19.44 10.49
CA LEU A 24 -6.49 19.29 11.55
C LEU A 24 -6.97 17.84 11.74
N ILE A 25 -6.72 16.95 10.76
CA ILE A 25 -7.19 15.56 10.78
C ILE A 25 -6.05 14.59 11.19
N VAL A 26 -4.79 15.00 11.06
CA VAL A 26 -3.64 14.07 11.03
C VAL A 26 -2.58 14.36 12.11
N GLY A 27 -2.73 15.40 12.93
CA GLY A 27 -1.84 15.59 14.08
C GLY A 27 -1.99 14.43 15.06
N LEU A 28 -1.00 13.52 15.10
CA LEU A 28 -0.93 12.48 16.12
C LEU A 28 -0.70 13.20 17.46
N PRO A 29 -1.70 13.26 18.35
CA PRO A 29 -1.54 14.06 19.55
C PRO A 29 -0.42 13.42 20.38
N TRP A 30 0.48 14.25 20.92
CA TRP A 30 1.58 13.77 21.79
C TRP A 30 1.09 12.85 22.92
N THR A 31 -0.18 13.00 23.33
CA THR A 31 -0.88 12.12 24.26
C THR A 31 -0.94 10.65 23.83
N THR A 32 -0.89 10.33 22.53
CA THR A 32 -0.80 8.95 22.03
C THR A 32 0.50 8.27 22.47
N GLY A 33 1.62 8.99 22.49
CA GLY A 33 2.90 8.45 22.98
C GLY A 33 2.84 8.11 24.47
N LEU A 34 2.27 9.03 25.28
CA LEU A 34 2.06 8.81 26.71
C LEU A 34 1.15 7.62 27.00
N GLN A 35 0.10 7.43 26.19
CA GLN A 35 -0.81 6.29 26.27
C GLN A 35 -0.08 4.96 26.00
N TYR A 36 0.73 4.88 24.95
CA TYR A 36 1.53 3.67 24.69
C TYR A 36 2.55 3.39 25.79
N LEU A 37 3.19 4.43 26.33
CA LEU A 37 4.11 4.27 27.46
C LEU A 37 3.41 3.73 28.71
N ALA A 38 2.22 4.24 29.03
CA ALA A 38 1.41 3.71 30.13
C ALA A 38 1.01 2.24 29.90
N LEU A 39 0.71 1.86 28.65
CA LEU A 39 0.36 0.49 28.29
C LEU A 39 1.56 -0.46 28.38
N VAL A 40 2.76 -0.01 27.97
CA VAL A 40 4.01 -0.77 28.15
C VAL A 40 4.34 -0.96 29.62
N ALA A 41 4.17 0.09 30.44
CA ALA A 41 4.38 0.00 31.88
C ALA A 41 3.40 -0.99 32.53
N ALA A 42 2.12 -0.93 32.18
CA ALA A 42 1.11 -1.87 32.65
C ALA A 42 1.43 -3.32 32.24
N ALA A 43 1.85 -3.54 30.99
CA ALA A 43 2.26 -4.85 30.51
C ALA A 43 3.47 -5.42 31.26
N ALA A 44 4.43 -4.57 31.64
CA ALA A 44 5.59 -4.99 32.42
C ALA A 44 5.18 -5.44 33.83
N VAL A 45 4.24 -4.74 34.47
CA VAL A 45 3.67 -5.16 35.77
C VAL A 45 2.95 -6.50 35.62
N ASP A 46 2.14 -6.68 34.56
CA ASP A 46 1.46 -7.95 34.29
C ASP A 46 2.46 -9.11 34.15
N VAL A 47 3.55 -8.91 33.40
CA VAL A 47 4.59 -9.95 33.21
C VAL A 47 5.22 -10.35 34.53
N VAL A 48 5.65 -9.39 35.36
CA VAL A 48 6.25 -9.68 36.67
C VAL A 48 5.26 -10.41 37.57
N ALA A 49 4.00 -9.99 37.55
CA ALA A 49 2.98 -10.59 38.37
C ALA A 49 2.71 -12.04 37.92
N PHE A 50 2.61 -12.31 36.62
CA PHE A 50 2.42 -13.68 36.10
C PHE A 50 3.62 -14.58 36.34
N ASP A 51 4.84 -14.04 36.26
CA ASP A 51 6.07 -14.77 36.57
C ASP A 51 6.03 -15.33 38.00
N GLN A 52 5.67 -14.50 38.99
CA GLN A 52 5.51 -14.93 40.38
C GLN A 52 4.48 -16.05 40.57
N VAL A 53 3.43 -16.08 39.73
CA VAL A 53 2.39 -17.11 39.80
C VAL A 53 2.85 -18.40 39.14
N LEU A 54 3.55 -18.30 38.01
CA LEU A 54 4.00 -19.46 37.25
C LEU A 54 5.20 -20.16 37.90
N GLU A 55 6.12 -19.40 38.50
CA GLU A 55 7.27 -19.96 39.22
C GLU A 55 6.81 -20.89 40.36
N GLU A 56 5.74 -20.53 41.05
CA GLU A 56 5.14 -21.36 42.10
C GLU A 56 4.41 -22.59 41.55
N ALA A 57 3.81 -22.48 40.37
CA ALA A 57 2.92 -23.50 39.84
C ALA A 57 3.61 -24.53 38.93
N ILE A 58 4.74 -24.16 38.32
CA ILE A 58 5.44 -24.96 37.31
C ILE A 58 6.93 -24.97 37.65
N ASN A 59 7.45 -26.13 38.03
CA ASN A 59 8.89 -26.34 38.23
C ASN A 59 9.62 -26.54 36.89
N GLU A 60 9.72 -25.47 36.10
CA GLU A 60 10.42 -25.45 34.81
C GLU A 60 11.58 -24.45 34.82
N GLU A 61 12.43 -24.53 33.80
CA GLU A 61 13.54 -23.59 33.66
C GLU A 61 13.04 -22.14 33.53
N PRO A 62 13.65 -21.17 34.27
CA PRO A 62 13.15 -19.79 34.34
C PRO A 62 12.94 -19.13 32.97
N TRP A 63 13.86 -19.34 32.02
CA TRP A 63 13.76 -18.73 30.70
C TRP A 63 12.51 -19.17 29.92
N LYS A 64 12.01 -20.41 30.13
CA LYS A 64 10.78 -20.90 29.50
C LYS A 64 9.55 -20.20 30.07
N LEU A 65 9.53 -19.95 31.39
CA LEU A 65 8.48 -19.21 32.06
C LEU A 65 8.38 -17.78 31.51
N TRP A 66 9.51 -17.09 31.35
CA TRP A 66 9.55 -15.74 30.75
C TRP A 66 8.98 -15.69 29.33
N ILE A 67 9.32 -16.67 28.48
CA ILE A 67 8.76 -16.75 27.12
C ILE A 67 7.25 -17.02 27.15
N LEU A 68 6.81 -17.92 28.03
CA LEU A 68 5.41 -18.29 28.17
C LEU A 68 4.57 -17.10 28.67
N VAL A 69 5.02 -16.42 29.73
CA VAL A 69 4.37 -15.24 30.30
C VAL A 69 4.37 -14.09 29.29
N GLY A 70 5.52 -13.80 28.67
CA GLY A 70 5.63 -12.74 27.67
C GLY A 70 4.71 -12.99 26.47
N GLY A 71 4.67 -14.23 25.97
CA GLY A 71 3.77 -14.65 24.90
C GLY A 71 2.29 -14.50 25.29
N PHE A 72 1.93 -14.95 26.49
CA PHE A 72 0.57 -14.82 27.02
C PHE A 72 0.13 -13.35 27.13
N THR A 73 0.95 -12.50 27.74
CA THR A 73 0.65 -11.06 27.88
C THR A 73 0.48 -10.38 26.51
N VAL A 74 1.33 -10.68 25.53
CA VAL A 74 1.21 -10.14 24.16
C VAL A 74 -0.10 -10.57 23.51
N VAL A 75 -0.49 -11.86 23.65
CA VAL A 75 -1.75 -12.38 23.10
C VAL A 75 -2.96 -11.73 23.77
N CYS A 76 -2.97 -11.61 25.10
CA CYS A 76 -4.06 -10.97 25.84
C CYS A 76 -4.22 -9.49 25.46
N LEU A 77 -3.11 -8.75 25.37
CA LEU A 77 -3.12 -7.35 24.93
C LEU A 77 -3.61 -7.21 23.49
N ALA A 78 -3.17 -8.09 22.58
CA ALA A 78 -3.60 -8.09 21.20
C ALA A 78 -5.11 -8.36 21.10
N LEU A 79 -5.64 -9.37 21.80
CA LEU A 79 -7.06 -9.70 21.81
C LEU A 79 -7.92 -8.54 22.31
N SER A 80 -7.55 -7.92 23.44
CA SER A 80 -8.27 -6.75 23.94
C SER A 80 -8.21 -5.56 22.97
N HIS A 81 -7.03 -5.29 22.40
CA HIS A 81 -6.85 -4.23 21.41
C HIS A 81 -7.69 -4.46 20.16
N PHE A 82 -7.76 -5.70 19.66
CA PHE A 82 -8.63 -6.05 18.54
C PHE A 82 -10.11 -5.95 18.90
N ALA A 83 -10.52 -6.40 20.08
CA ALA A 83 -11.90 -6.25 20.54
C ALA A 83 -12.32 -4.77 20.55
N GLY A 84 -11.47 -3.88 21.09
CA GLY A 84 -11.71 -2.43 21.10
C GLY A 84 -11.80 -1.80 19.70
N LYS A 85 -10.91 -2.20 18.78
CA LYS A 85 -10.97 -1.76 17.37
C LYS A 85 -12.27 -2.19 16.69
N GLN A 86 -12.62 -3.47 16.80
CA GLN A 86 -13.80 -4.05 16.17
C GLN A 86 -15.09 -3.48 16.75
N TRP A 87 -15.11 -3.20 18.05
CA TRP A 87 -16.23 -2.52 18.70
C TRP A 87 -16.47 -1.12 18.12
N LYS A 88 -15.39 -0.37 17.84
CA LYS A 88 -15.51 0.93 17.16
C LYS A 88 -15.97 0.82 15.73
N GLU A 89 -15.44 -0.16 15.00
CA GLU A 89 -15.86 -0.38 13.62
C GLU A 89 -17.36 -0.70 13.56
N ALA A 90 -17.83 -1.54 14.48
CA ALA A 90 -19.25 -1.86 14.65
C ALA A 90 -20.13 -0.67 15.10
N SER A 91 -19.57 0.31 15.82
CA SER A 91 -20.32 1.48 16.28
C SER A 91 -20.42 2.57 15.21
N VAL A 92 -19.37 2.75 14.41
CA VAL A 92 -19.30 3.76 13.35
C VAL A 92 -19.93 3.26 12.04
N GLN A 93 -19.67 2.01 11.66
CA GLN A 93 -20.16 1.44 10.40
C GLN A 93 -21.41 0.60 10.65
N ARG A 94 -22.58 1.17 10.32
CA ARG A 94 -23.88 0.50 10.50
C ARG A 94 -24.04 -0.79 9.66
N HIS A 95 -23.15 -1.05 8.69
CA HIS A 95 -23.25 -2.15 7.72
C HIS A 95 -21.99 -3.04 7.68
N ALA A 96 -21.25 -3.15 8.79
CA ALA A 96 -20.17 -4.14 8.93
C ALA A 96 -20.74 -5.41 9.62
N PRO A 97 -21.32 -6.38 8.88
CA PRO A 97 -22.10 -7.49 9.46
C PRO A 97 -21.29 -8.39 10.40
N ASN A 98 -19.96 -8.37 10.31
CA ASN A 98 -19.08 -9.25 11.08
C ASN A 98 -18.29 -8.54 12.20
N ALA A 99 -18.32 -7.21 12.27
CA ALA A 99 -17.49 -6.47 13.24
C ALA A 99 -17.94 -6.72 14.68
N ARG A 100 -19.26 -6.83 14.91
CA ARG A 100 -19.83 -7.11 16.24
C ARG A 100 -19.51 -8.51 16.74
N SER A 101 -19.70 -9.52 15.88
CA SER A 101 -19.41 -10.90 16.24
C SER A 101 -17.92 -11.11 16.47
N LEU A 102 -17.05 -10.49 15.67
CA LEU A 102 -15.61 -10.55 15.87
C LEU A 102 -15.18 -9.84 17.16
N ALA A 103 -15.74 -8.66 17.46
CA ALA A 103 -15.48 -7.96 18.73
C ALA A 103 -15.89 -8.81 19.93
N ALA A 104 -17.07 -9.42 19.88
CA ALA A 104 -17.57 -10.31 20.93
C ALA A 104 -16.72 -11.59 21.05
N ALA A 105 -16.28 -12.18 19.94
CA ALA A 105 -15.41 -13.35 19.95
C ALA A 105 -14.04 -13.04 20.56
N CYS A 106 -13.38 -11.96 20.12
CA CYS A 106 -12.09 -11.54 20.68
C CYS A 106 -12.21 -11.17 22.17
N GLY A 107 -13.24 -10.41 22.54
CA GLY A 107 -13.50 -10.06 23.94
C GLY A 107 -13.84 -11.29 24.79
N GLY A 108 -14.59 -12.24 24.24
CA GLY A 108 -14.91 -13.51 24.88
C GLY A 108 -13.68 -14.36 25.15
N VAL A 109 -12.83 -14.59 24.14
CA VAL A 109 -11.57 -15.34 24.29
C VAL A 109 -10.65 -14.66 25.31
N TRP A 110 -10.52 -13.34 25.25
CA TRP A 110 -9.77 -12.56 26.24
C TRP A 110 -10.32 -12.76 27.66
N LEU A 111 -11.63 -12.69 27.84
CA LEU A 111 -12.25 -12.87 29.16
C LEU A 111 -12.05 -14.31 29.67
N THR A 112 -12.19 -15.31 28.80
CA THR A 112 -11.96 -16.72 29.17
C THR A 112 -10.51 -17.00 29.58
N LEU A 113 -9.52 -16.37 28.93
CA LEU A 113 -8.11 -16.53 29.30
C LEU A 113 -7.83 -15.92 30.67
N GLY A 114 -8.35 -14.73 30.95
CA GLY A 114 -8.23 -14.08 32.26
C GLY A 114 -8.91 -14.87 33.37
N LEU A 115 -10.11 -15.39 33.08
CA LEU A 115 -10.85 -16.22 34.02
C LEU A 115 -10.11 -17.54 34.29
N ALA A 116 -9.55 -18.19 33.27
CA ALA A 116 -8.76 -19.40 33.43
C ALA A 116 -7.51 -19.15 34.30
N ALA A 117 -6.78 -18.06 34.04
CA ALA A 117 -5.62 -17.68 34.85
C ALA A 117 -6.00 -17.37 36.30
N PHE A 118 -7.13 -16.68 36.52
CA PHE A 118 -7.67 -16.42 37.86
C PHE A 118 -8.03 -17.71 38.59
N LEU A 119 -8.78 -18.62 37.95
CA LEU A 119 -9.16 -19.90 38.55
C LEU A 119 -7.94 -20.76 38.85
N PHE A 120 -6.95 -20.76 37.96
CA PHE A 120 -5.69 -21.45 38.19
C PHE A 120 -5.00 -20.91 39.46
N ARG A 121 -4.88 -19.59 39.58
CA ARG A 121 -4.32 -18.94 40.78
C ARG A 121 -5.12 -19.22 42.05
N TRP A 122 -6.46 -19.27 41.93
CA TRP A 122 -7.37 -19.49 43.04
C TRP A 122 -7.26 -20.91 43.62
N PHE A 123 -7.16 -21.92 42.75
CA PHE A 123 -7.19 -23.34 43.17
C PHE A 123 -5.81 -23.96 43.35
N TYR A 124 -4.79 -23.58 42.58
CA TYR A 124 -3.51 -24.30 42.57
C TYR A 124 -2.44 -23.70 43.48
N VAL A 125 -2.46 -22.39 43.73
CA VAL A 125 -1.38 -21.72 44.50
C VAL A 125 -1.61 -21.75 46.02
N SER A 126 -2.76 -22.25 46.48
CA SER A 126 -3.08 -22.29 47.92
C SER A 126 -2.65 -23.58 48.63
N SER A 127 -2.09 -24.55 47.91
CA SER A 127 -2.04 -25.93 48.40
C SER A 127 -0.69 -26.39 48.95
N ASP A 128 0.43 -25.80 48.54
CA ASP A 128 1.74 -26.45 48.75
C ASP A 128 2.89 -25.49 49.09
N GLN A 129 2.60 -24.33 49.70
CA GLN A 129 3.66 -23.52 50.29
C GLN A 129 4.31 -24.28 51.45
N THR A 130 5.35 -25.02 51.08
CA THR A 130 6.49 -25.42 51.89
C THR A 130 7.31 -24.16 52.19
N GLY A 131 6.64 -23.13 52.71
CA GLY A 131 7.32 -22.02 53.35
C GLY A 131 8.08 -22.61 54.52
N THR A 132 9.34 -22.22 54.67
CA THR A 132 10.10 -22.42 55.90
C THR A 132 9.25 -21.87 57.03
N THR A 133 8.51 -22.74 57.71
CA THR A 133 7.69 -22.36 58.86
C THR A 133 8.67 -21.91 59.92
N VAL A 134 8.81 -20.60 60.07
CA VAL A 134 9.37 -20.03 61.28
C VAL A 134 8.37 -20.40 62.36
N GLU A 135 8.62 -21.51 63.07
CA GLU A 135 7.87 -21.86 64.27
C GLU A 135 8.13 -20.76 65.30
N VAL A 136 7.26 -19.77 65.34
CA VAL A 136 7.18 -18.84 66.45
C VAL A 136 6.57 -19.63 67.59
N GLU A 137 7.42 -20.03 68.53
CA GLU A 137 7.06 -20.79 69.71
C GLU A 137 5.93 -20.06 70.48
N GLY A 138 4.72 -20.62 70.42
CA GLY A 138 3.54 -20.10 71.13
C GLY A 138 2.32 -19.71 70.27
N GLN A 139 2.40 -19.69 68.94
CA GLN A 139 1.22 -19.51 68.08
C GLN A 139 0.67 -20.85 67.58
N SER A 140 -0.63 -21.08 67.78
CA SER A 140 -1.30 -22.28 67.26
C SER A 140 -1.27 -22.28 65.72
N GLN A 141 -0.76 -23.37 65.12
CA GLN A 141 -0.66 -23.56 63.66
C GLN A 141 -1.97 -23.27 62.91
N SER A 142 -3.14 -23.44 63.55
CA SER A 142 -4.44 -23.16 62.97
C SER A 142 -4.70 -21.67 62.67
N GLN A 143 -4.13 -20.73 63.44
CA GLN A 143 -4.28 -19.29 63.17
C GLN A 143 -3.40 -18.82 62.00
N LEU A 144 -2.18 -19.37 61.88
CA LEU A 144 -1.27 -19.08 60.76
C LEU A 144 -1.83 -19.59 59.42
N GLN A 145 -2.44 -20.77 59.41
CA GLN A 145 -3.04 -21.36 58.20
C GLN A 145 -4.28 -20.61 57.71
N ALA A 146 -5.09 -20.07 58.64
CA ALA A 146 -6.23 -19.22 58.28
C ALA A 146 -5.78 -17.87 57.67
N ALA A 147 -4.71 -17.28 58.20
CA ALA A 147 -4.17 -16.02 57.70
C ALA A 147 -3.52 -16.16 56.31
N SER A 148 -2.82 -17.27 56.03
CA SER A 148 -2.19 -17.52 54.72
C SER A 148 -3.22 -17.78 53.61
N GLY A 149 -4.30 -18.51 53.92
CA GLY A 149 -5.41 -18.71 52.98
C GLY A 149 -6.06 -17.39 52.55
N GLN A 150 -6.30 -16.48 53.50
CA GLN A 150 -6.88 -15.16 53.21
C GLN A 150 -5.96 -14.29 52.33
N ALA A 151 -4.64 -14.33 52.57
CA ALA A 151 -3.67 -13.61 51.74
C ALA A 151 -3.63 -14.14 50.30
N SER A 152 -3.72 -15.47 50.11
CA SER A 152 -3.77 -16.09 48.77
C SER A 152 -4.98 -15.61 47.96
N HIS A 153 -6.17 -15.61 48.57
CA HIS A 153 -7.40 -15.15 47.90
C HIS A 153 -7.36 -13.67 47.52
N LEU A 154 -6.81 -12.81 48.40
CA LEU A 154 -6.64 -11.38 48.10
C LEU A 154 -5.70 -11.15 46.91
N SER A 155 -4.59 -11.91 46.84
CA SER A 155 -3.68 -11.83 45.70
C SER A 155 -4.38 -12.20 44.39
N ALA A 156 -5.16 -13.29 44.37
CA ALA A 156 -5.88 -13.73 43.17
C ALA A 156 -6.89 -12.67 42.68
N ILE A 157 -7.59 -12.01 43.60
CA ILE A 157 -8.51 -10.91 43.25
C ILE A 157 -7.75 -9.71 42.68
N LEU A 158 -6.59 -9.37 43.27
CA LEU A 158 -5.74 -8.28 42.77
C LEU A 158 -5.20 -8.59 41.37
N PHE A 159 -4.81 -9.83 41.10
CA PHE A 159 -4.43 -10.31 39.77
C PHE A 159 -5.56 -10.15 38.74
N LEU A 160 -6.77 -10.56 39.10
CA LEU A 160 -7.93 -10.40 38.22
C LEU A 160 -8.22 -8.91 37.95
N ALA A 161 -8.16 -8.08 38.99
CA ALA A 161 -8.37 -6.64 38.85
C ALA A 161 -7.31 -6.00 37.93
N LEU A 162 -6.04 -6.40 38.07
CA LEU A 162 -4.95 -5.94 37.22
C LEU A 162 -5.17 -6.36 35.76
N TYR A 163 -5.45 -7.64 35.51
CA TYR A 163 -5.75 -8.17 34.16
C TYR A 163 -6.92 -7.44 33.48
N LEU A 164 -8.02 -7.22 34.22
CA LEU A 164 -9.16 -6.48 33.72
C LEU A 164 -8.80 -5.02 33.45
N GLY A 165 -8.01 -4.40 34.33
CA GLY A 165 -7.54 -3.02 34.18
C GLY A 165 -6.69 -2.81 32.93
N THR A 166 -5.66 -3.63 32.73
CA THR A 166 -4.76 -3.55 31.57
C THR A 166 -5.48 -3.87 30.27
N GLY A 167 -6.35 -4.88 30.29
CA GLY A 167 -7.21 -5.23 29.18
C GLY A 167 -8.18 -4.10 28.81
N VAL A 168 -8.98 -3.58 29.74
CA VAL A 168 -9.94 -2.48 29.47
C VAL A 168 -9.21 -1.23 28.98
N LEU A 169 -8.07 -0.89 29.56
CA LEU A 169 -7.25 0.24 29.13
C LEU A 169 -6.78 0.06 27.67
N SER A 170 -6.24 -1.12 27.34
CA SER A 170 -5.82 -1.47 25.99
C SER A 170 -6.99 -1.36 24.99
N GLY A 171 -8.13 -1.99 25.30
CA GLY A 171 -9.32 -1.94 24.46
C GLY A 171 -9.88 -0.52 24.29
N ALA A 172 -9.89 0.28 25.35
CA ALA A 172 -10.34 1.67 25.31
C ALA A 172 -9.42 2.57 24.48
N MET A 173 -8.09 2.39 24.58
CA MET A 173 -7.13 3.06 23.72
C MET A 173 -7.34 2.68 22.25
N ALA A 174 -7.50 1.38 21.99
CA ALA A 174 -7.78 0.86 20.66
C ALA A 174 -9.04 1.47 20.06
N TYR A 175 -10.12 1.55 20.86
CA TYR A 175 -11.36 2.20 20.51
C TYR A 175 -11.10 3.69 20.20
N LYS A 176 -10.50 4.47 21.10
CA LYS A 176 -10.32 5.92 20.86
C LYS A 176 -9.42 6.21 19.66
N LEU A 177 -8.28 5.54 19.55
CA LEU A 177 -7.26 5.79 18.52
C LEU A 177 -7.68 5.31 17.12
N HIS A 178 -8.60 4.35 17.01
CA HIS A 178 -8.98 3.82 15.70
C HIS A 178 -9.86 4.80 14.92
N ASN A 179 -9.28 5.67 14.08
CA ASN A 179 -10.05 6.55 13.20
C ASN A 179 -10.12 5.97 11.77
N PRO A 180 -11.23 5.32 11.36
CA PRO A 180 -11.33 4.72 10.03
C PRO A 180 -11.28 5.78 8.92
N ALA A 181 -11.73 7.00 9.17
CA ALA A 181 -11.66 8.09 8.20
C ALA A 181 -10.22 8.53 7.94
N ALA A 182 -9.38 8.59 8.98
CA ALA A 182 -7.95 8.89 8.82
C ALA A 182 -7.24 7.82 7.98
N GLN A 183 -7.56 6.53 8.19
CA GLN A 183 -7.00 5.44 7.37
C GLN A 183 -7.46 5.52 5.91
N GLN A 184 -8.75 5.80 5.67
CA GLN A 184 -9.26 5.98 4.30
C GLN A 184 -8.62 7.18 3.61
N TRP A 185 -8.41 8.28 4.34
CA TRP A 185 -7.72 9.45 3.83
C TRP A 185 -6.26 9.13 3.48
N ALA A 186 -5.51 8.45 4.37
CA ALA A 186 -4.14 8.04 4.10
C ALA A 186 -4.04 7.13 2.85
N ARG A 187 -4.97 6.18 2.70
CA ARG A 187 -5.08 5.35 1.48
C ARG A 187 -5.40 6.18 0.24
N ALA A 188 -6.28 7.17 0.34
CA ALA A 188 -6.62 8.06 -0.77
C ALA A 188 -5.43 8.95 -1.17
N VAL A 189 -4.65 9.45 -0.21
CA VAL A 189 -3.43 10.23 -0.45
C VAL A 189 -2.37 9.36 -1.14
N ALA A 190 -2.14 8.14 -0.67
CA ALA A 190 -1.21 7.21 -1.31
C ALA A 190 -1.62 6.88 -2.75
N LYS A 191 -2.92 6.66 -3.00
CA LYS A 191 -3.45 6.44 -4.36
C LYS A 191 -3.28 7.68 -5.24
N ARG A 192 -3.52 8.88 -4.70
CA ARG A 192 -3.31 10.15 -5.41
C ARG A 192 -1.83 10.35 -5.77
N ALA A 193 -0.90 10.08 -4.85
CA ALA A 193 0.53 10.17 -5.11
C ALA A 193 0.96 9.19 -6.22
N LYS A 194 0.46 7.95 -6.18
CA LYS A 194 0.71 6.95 -7.24
C LYS A 194 0.14 7.38 -8.60
N ALA A 195 -1.05 7.98 -8.62
CA ALA A 195 -1.65 8.50 -9.84
C ALA A 195 -0.87 9.70 -10.39
N ALA A 196 -0.40 10.60 -9.52
CA ALA A 196 0.43 11.73 -9.90
C ALA A 196 1.79 11.29 -10.49
N ALA A 197 2.43 10.28 -9.88
CA ALA A 197 3.65 9.70 -10.43
C ALA A 197 3.43 9.12 -11.83
N ARG A 198 2.36 8.34 -12.03
CA ARG A 198 2.00 7.81 -13.36
C ARG A 198 1.71 8.90 -14.38
N LEU A 199 1.07 9.99 -13.96
CA LEU A 199 0.81 11.12 -14.85
C LEU A 199 2.12 11.79 -15.28
N ALA A 200 3.06 11.99 -14.36
CA ALA A 200 4.39 12.51 -14.68
C ALA A 200 5.16 11.60 -15.65
N ASP A 201 5.10 10.28 -15.46
CA ASP A 201 5.72 9.31 -16.38
C ASP A 201 5.12 9.40 -17.80
N LEU A 202 3.79 9.54 -17.89
CA LEU A 202 3.10 9.69 -19.17
C LEU A 202 3.43 11.03 -19.85
N GLU A 203 3.51 12.11 -19.08
CA GLU A 203 3.93 13.43 -19.58
C GLU A 203 5.37 13.39 -20.11
N ALA A 204 6.29 12.73 -19.38
CA ALA A 204 7.67 12.53 -19.84
C ALA A 204 7.71 11.73 -21.16
N GLY A 205 6.93 10.65 -21.26
CA GLY A 205 6.81 9.86 -22.50
C GLY A 205 6.26 10.66 -23.67
N LEU A 206 5.28 11.54 -23.43
CA LEU A 206 4.71 12.43 -24.44
C LEU A 206 5.76 13.42 -24.96
N VAL A 207 6.57 14.01 -24.08
CA VAL A 207 7.66 14.92 -24.48
C VAL A 207 8.69 14.20 -25.36
N VAL A 208 9.05 12.95 -25.03
CA VAL A 208 9.96 12.13 -25.85
C VAL A 208 9.35 11.85 -27.23
N ALA A 209 8.08 11.44 -27.28
CA ALA A 209 7.38 11.18 -28.54
C ALA A 209 7.30 12.44 -29.41
N GLN A 210 7.03 13.60 -28.82
CA GLN A 210 7.02 14.88 -29.53
C GLN A 210 8.39 15.23 -30.13
N ARG A 211 9.48 15.06 -29.35
CA ARG A 211 10.85 15.28 -29.86
C ARG A 211 11.18 14.36 -31.03
N LEU A 212 10.86 13.07 -30.91
CA LEU A 212 11.06 12.11 -31.99
C LEU A 212 10.25 12.50 -33.25
N SER A 213 8.99 12.93 -33.08
CA SER A 213 8.16 13.40 -34.20
C SER A 213 8.74 14.64 -34.89
N ALA A 214 9.42 15.52 -34.15
CA ALA A 214 10.08 16.69 -34.71
C ALA A 214 11.33 16.29 -35.50
N GLN A 215 12.15 15.38 -34.96
CA GLN A 215 13.33 14.85 -35.65
C GLN A 215 12.99 14.12 -36.95
N VAL A 216 11.94 13.27 -36.94
CA VAL A 216 11.50 12.59 -38.17
C VAL A 216 11.05 13.59 -39.23
N ARG A 217 10.35 14.67 -38.83
CA ARG A 217 9.95 15.74 -39.76
C ARG A 217 11.16 16.48 -40.34
N GLU A 218 12.15 16.79 -39.51
CA GLU A 218 13.39 17.42 -39.94
C GLU A 218 14.16 16.54 -40.93
N ILE A 219 14.30 15.24 -40.66
CA ILE A 219 14.96 14.29 -41.57
C ILE A 219 14.22 14.23 -42.92
N ARG A 220 12.88 14.17 -42.91
CA ARG A 220 12.09 14.20 -44.15
C ARG A 220 12.31 15.49 -44.94
N GLN A 221 12.30 16.64 -44.26
CA GLN A 221 12.56 17.93 -44.89
C GLN A 221 13.95 18.00 -45.53
N ARG A 222 14.98 17.46 -44.86
CA ARG A 222 16.34 17.38 -45.42
C ARG A 222 16.38 16.45 -46.64
N ALA A 223 15.77 15.27 -46.55
CA ALA A 223 15.69 14.35 -47.69
C ALA A 223 14.97 14.97 -48.90
N ASP A 224 13.87 15.71 -48.68
CA ASP A 224 13.16 16.43 -49.73
C ASP A 224 14.03 17.54 -50.34
N GLN A 225 14.83 18.25 -49.54
CA GLN A 225 15.77 19.26 -50.02
C GLN A 225 16.91 18.62 -50.84
N ASP A 226 17.51 17.54 -50.34
CA ASP A 226 18.58 16.81 -51.03
C ASP A 226 18.10 16.27 -52.37
N MET A 227 16.87 15.74 -52.42
CA MET A 227 16.26 15.25 -53.65
C MET A 227 16.05 16.38 -54.67
N ARG A 228 15.61 17.56 -54.23
CA ARG A 228 15.48 18.74 -55.10
C ARG A 228 16.83 19.20 -55.64
N LEU A 229 17.87 19.21 -54.80
CA LEU A 229 19.22 19.54 -55.23
C LEU A 229 19.75 18.52 -56.25
N HIS A 230 19.48 17.24 -56.03
CA HIS A 230 19.87 16.18 -56.96
C HIS A 230 19.21 16.35 -58.34
N PHE A 231 17.90 16.63 -58.39
CA PHE A 231 17.21 16.92 -59.64
C PHE A 231 17.77 18.18 -60.32
N ALA A 232 18.00 19.27 -59.58
CA ALA A 232 18.60 20.47 -60.14
C ALA A 232 20.01 20.23 -60.72
N LEU A 233 20.79 19.34 -60.11
CA LEU A 233 22.09 18.93 -60.65
C LEU A 233 21.94 18.16 -61.95
N LEU A 234 21.01 17.20 -62.03
CA LEU A 234 20.72 16.44 -63.26
C LEU A 234 20.30 17.38 -64.39
N ASP A 235 19.38 18.31 -64.12
CA ASP A 235 18.95 19.34 -65.09
C ASP A 235 20.13 20.20 -65.57
N SER A 236 21.04 20.57 -64.66
CA SER A 236 22.24 21.35 -65.01
C SER A 236 23.24 20.58 -65.85
N LEU A 237 23.36 19.26 -65.65
CA LEU A 237 24.20 18.37 -66.44
C LEU A 237 23.62 18.17 -67.83
N GLU A 238 22.31 17.97 -67.94
CA GLU A 238 21.61 17.91 -69.22
C GLU A 238 21.82 19.20 -70.02
N ALA A 239 21.63 20.36 -69.39
CA ALA A 239 21.86 21.66 -70.03
C ALA A 239 23.30 21.82 -70.54
N LYS A 240 24.30 21.35 -69.78
CA LYS A 240 25.71 21.35 -70.21
C LYS A 240 25.95 20.41 -71.39
N LEU A 241 25.44 19.18 -71.35
CA LEU A 241 25.59 18.21 -72.43
C LEU A 241 24.97 18.71 -73.73
N VAL A 242 23.79 19.35 -73.66
CA VAL A 242 23.13 19.98 -74.81
C VAL A 242 23.97 21.14 -75.35
N ALA A 243 24.54 21.99 -74.48
CA ALA A 243 25.41 23.08 -74.89
C ALA A 243 26.70 22.59 -75.58
N ASP A 244 27.36 21.57 -75.02
CA ASP A 244 28.57 20.97 -75.60
C ASP A 244 28.29 20.28 -76.93
N ALA A 245 27.17 19.55 -77.04
CA ALA A 245 26.74 18.93 -78.30
C ALA A 245 26.52 19.99 -79.39
N ARG A 246 25.89 21.12 -79.03
CA ARG A 246 25.68 22.25 -79.94
C ARG A 246 27.01 22.86 -80.42
N ILE A 247 28.00 23.02 -79.53
CA ILE A 247 29.33 23.52 -79.90
C ILE A 247 30.06 22.53 -80.83
N ARG A 248 29.99 21.22 -80.54
CA ARG A 248 30.62 20.19 -81.39
C ARG A 248 29.99 20.13 -82.77
N LEU A 249 28.66 20.26 -82.88
CA LEU A 249 27.97 20.32 -84.17
C LEU A 249 28.45 21.53 -84.99
N LEU A 250 28.52 22.72 -84.38
CA LEU A 250 29.04 23.93 -85.02
C LEU A 250 30.51 23.79 -85.47
N GLY A 251 31.35 23.08 -84.70
CA GLY A 251 32.76 22.85 -85.05
C GLY A 251 33.01 21.76 -86.10
N SER A 252 32.08 20.81 -86.27
CA SER A 252 32.24 19.65 -87.18
C SER A 252 31.98 19.94 -88.66
N GLY A 253 31.52 21.15 -89.01
CA GLY A 253 31.16 21.51 -90.39
C GLY A 253 29.96 20.71 -90.96
N ALA A 254 29.29 19.91 -90.13
CA ALA A 254 28.05 19.25 -90.50
C ALA A 254 26.92 20.28 -90.59
N ASP A 255 26.60 20.68 -91.82
CA ASP A 255 25.47 21.53 -92.14
C ASP A 255 24.17 20.90 -91.58
N PRO A 256 23.43 21.55 -90.66
CA PRO A 256 22.28 20.96 -89.95
C PRO A 256 21.03 20.74 -90.83
N GLY A 257 21.20 20.53 -92.13
CA GLY A 257 20.14 20.37 -93.13
C GLY A 257 19.79 18.93 -93.50
N GLU A 258 20.60 17.92 -93.14
CA GLU A 258 20.34 16.55 -93.59
C GLU A 258 19.33 15.83 -92.66
N ARG A 259 18.04 16.14 -92.90
CA ARG A 259 16.89 15.49 -92.25
C ARG A 259 16.95 13.98 -92.49
N ARG A 260 17.25 13.23 -91.43
CA ARG A 260 17.05 11.78 -91.39
C ARG A 260 15.55 11.49 -91.59
N PRO A 261 15.16 10.62 -92.53
CA PRO A 261 13.76 10.26 -92.75
C PRO A 261 13.15 9.62 -91.49
N PRO A 262 11.85 9.83 -91.23
CA PRO A 262 11.19 9.32 -90.04
C PRO A 262 11.29 7.79 -90.00
N ALA A 263 11.80 7.27 -88.88
CA ALA A 263 11.73 5.85 -88.59
C ALA A 263 10.25 5.43 -88.44
N PRO A 264 9.86 4.25 -88.97
CA PRO A 264 8.48 3.78 -88.90
C PRO A 264 8.04 3.60 -87.44
N GLU A 265 6.84 4.08 -87.15
CA GLU A 265 6.14 3.94 -85.87
C GLU A 265 6.06 2.46 -85.48
N ALA A 266 6.91 2.04 -84.55
CA ALA A 266 6.84 0.72 -83.95
C ALA A 266 5.66 0.71 -82.96
N GLY A 267 4.62 -0.01 -83.36
CA GLY A 267 3.36 -0.24 -82.67
C GLY A 267 3.42 -0.26 -81.15
N GLU A 268 2.56 0.59 -80.60
CA GLU A 268 2.11 0.69 -79.23
C GLU A 268 1.40 -0.62 -78.81
N ASN A 269 2.18 -1.62 -78.39
CA ASN A 269 1.64 -2.79 -77.66
C ASN A 269 1.77 -2.49 -76.16
N ASN A 270 0.72 -1.91 -75.61
CA ASN A 270 0.54 -1.65 -74.18
C ASN A 270 -0.13 -2.89 -73.53
N PRO A 271 0.58 -3.75 -72.77
CA PRO A 271 -0.08 -4.80 -72.01
C PRO A 271 -0.77 -4.21 -70.77
N GLU A 272 -2.10 -4.35 -70.73
CA GLU A 272 -2.94 -4.12 -69.55
C GLU A 272 -2.36 -4.78 -68.29
N PRO A 273 -2.20 -4.05 -67.17
CA PRO A 273 -1.89 -4.67 -65.89
C PRO A 273 -3.14 -5.40 -65.36
N LYS A 274 -3.05 -6.73 -65.27
CA LYS A 274 -4.03 -7.57 -64.59
C LYS A 274 -4.13 -7.19 -63.11
N ASP A 275 -5.34 -6.80 -62.70
CA ASP A 275 -5.78 -6.73 -61.31
C ASP A 275 -5.61 -8.10 -60.62
N GLY A 276 -4.78 -8.12 -59.58
CA GLY A 276 -4.61 -9.25 -58.66
C GLY A 276 -5.02 -8.84 -57.25
N ARG A 277 -5.93 -9.63 -56.67
CA ARG A 277 -6.51 -9.55 -55.32
C ARG A 277 -5.50 -9.42 -54.19
#